data_AF-K2D9F5-F1
#
_entry.id   AF-K2D9F5-F1
#
_cell.length_a   1.000
_cell.length_b   1.000
_cell.length_c   1.000
_cell.angle_alpha   90.00
_cell.angle_beta   90.00
_cell.angle_gamma   90.00
#
_symmetry.space_group_name_H-M   'P 1'
#
loop_
_entity.id
_entity.type
_entity.pdbx_description
1 polymer ?
#
loop_
_entity_poly.entity_id
_entity_poly.type
_entity_poly.pdbx_seq_one_letter_code
_entity_poly.pdbx_strand_id
1 'polypeptide(L)'
;MANVKVFVTVLLILIVFGVAGLAAYIYISLLPISDDVITQVKNVEESVQKRLLPQPITQYKEPEEPKHGYQAGPVVKIRNESYFVSGNDREVLCDKIDTEERRVEEDRVQLGYINSTMRYEYYPTLTSKGYTIGDFTVTTDSVITVPQWTSSGGASEDTKNDWRRFKDAVVAHENEHQRILVKNATEFVNTLNNLGDYPTETALNSEVESLYADAFNKLREEQESFDEDYDNEPFQHFCENH
;
A
#
# COMPACT_ATOMS: atom_id res chain seq x y z
N MET A 1 -82.47 -70.68 -51.56
CA MET A 1 -81.06 -71.11 -51.34
C MET A 1 -80.04 -70.50 -52.31
N ALA A 2 -80.30 -69.35 -52.97
CA ALA A 2 -79.30 -68.67 -53.82
C ALA A 2 -78.79 -67.32 -53.26
N ASN A 3 -79.60 -66.60 -52.47
CA ASN A 3 -79.28 -65.22 -52.06
C ASN A 3 -78.44 -65.10 -50.77
N VAL A 4 -78.22 -66.19 -50.03
CA VAL A 4 -77.42 -66.17 -48.79
C VAL A 4 -75.92 -66.31 -49.08
N LYS A 5 -75.54 -66.99 -50.17
CA LYS A 5 -74.12 -67.19 -50.51
C LYS A 5 -73.45 -65.92 -51.04
N VAL A 6 -74.16 -65.09 -51.80
CA VAL A 6 -73.60 -63.83 -52.35
C VAL A 6 -73.35 -62.79 -51.25
N PHE A 7 -74.23 -62.71 -50.24
CA PHE A 7 -74.06 -61.78 -49.11
C PHE A 7 -72.87 -62.15 -48.21
N VAL A 8 -72.62 -63.43 -47.97
CA VAL A 8 -71.49 -63.88 -47.15
C VAL A 8 -70.15 -63.63 -47.85
N THR A 9 -70.08 -63.77 -49.18
CA THR A 9 -68.84 -63.52 -49.93
C THR A 9 -68.49 -62.02 -50.02
N VAL A 10 -69.48 -61.13 -50.18
CA VAL A 10 -69.23 -59.68 -50.20
C VAL A 10 -68.86 -59.15 -48.81
N LEU A 11 -69.46 -59.69 -47.75
CA LEU A 11 -69.12 -59.30 -46.37
C LEU A 11 -67.70 -59.73 -45.96
N LEU A 12 -67.25 -60.92 -46.40
CA LEU A 12 -65.88 -61.40 -46.14
C LEU A 12 -64.81 -60.59 -46.88
N ILE A 13 -65.07 -60.13 -48.11
CA ILE A 13 -64.14 -59.29 -48.86
C ILE A 13 -64.01 -57.90 -48.21
N LEU A 14 -65.11 -57.31 -47.72
CA LEU A 14 -65.06 -56.01 -47.03
C LEU A 14 -64.32 -56.07 -45.68
N ILE A 15 -64.38 -57.20 -44.96
CA ILE A 15 -63.64 -57.38 -43.71
C ILE A 15 -62.14 -57.56 -43.97
N VAL A 16 -61.74 -58.31 -45.00
CA VAL A 16 -60.32 -58.53 -45.32
C VAL A 16 -59.63 -57.25 -45.82
N PHE A 17 -60.31 -56.41 -46.62
CA PHE A 17 -59.77 -55.11 -47.03
C PHE A 17 -59.76 -54.07 -45.90
N GLY A 18 -60.75 -54.12 -44.99
CA GLY A 18 -60.79 -53.25 -43.80
C GLY A 18 -59.64 -53.50 -42.83
N VAL A 19 -59.25 -54.77 -42.61
CA VAL A 19 -58.18 -55.14 -41.67
C VAL A 19 -56.78 -54.85 -42.24
N ALA A 20 -56.55 -55.08 -43.54
CA ALA A 20 -55.29 -54.73 -44.20
C ALA A 20 -55.06 -53.21 -44.24
N GLY A 21 -56.12 -52.42 -44.48
CA GLY A 21 -56.07 -50.96 -44.43
C GLY A 21 -55.79 -50.43 -43.02
N LEU A 22 -56.39 -51.04 -41.99
CA LEU A 22 -56.15 -50.64 -40.60
C LEU A 22 -54.72 -50.98 -40.13
N ALA A 23 -54.17 -52.13 -40.52
CA ALA A 23 -52.80 -52.51 -40.19
C ALA A 23 -51.77 -51.62 -40.90
N ALA A 24 -51.99 -51.26 -42.17
CA ALA A 24 -51.14 -50.33 -42.89
C ALA A 24 -51.23 -48.90 -42.31
N TYR A 25 -52.43 -48.45 -41.93
CA TYR A 25 -52.62 -47.15 -41.27
C TYR A 25 -51.93 -47.11 -39.89
N ILE A 26 -52.09 -48.15 -39.07
CA ILE A 26 -51.41 -48.27 -37.76
C ILE A 26 -49.88 -48.30 -37.97
N TYR A 27 -49.37 -49.07 -38.92
CA TYR A 27 -47.94 -49.14 -39.22
C TYR A 27 -47.38 -47.78 -39.69
N ILE A 28 -48.06 -47.07 -40.58
CA ILE A 28 -47.64 -45.74 -41.06
C ILE A 28 -47.74 -44.67 -39.95
N SER A 29 -48.73 -44.77 -39.06
CA SER A 29 -48.92 -43.84 -37.94
C SER A 29 -47.94 -44.06 -36.77
N LEU A 30 -47.26 -45.20 -36.70
CA LEU A 30 -46.26 -45.51 -35.66
C LEU A 30 -44.81 -45.20 -36.08
N LEU A 31 -44.52 -45.08 -37.38
CA LEU A 31 -43.18 -44.72 -37.87
C LEU A 31 -42.65 -43.36 -37.38
N PRO A 32 -43.44 -42.27 -37.25
CA PRO A 32 -42.91 -41.00 -36.73
C PRO A 32 -42.70 -41.01 -35.20
N ILE A 33 -43.26 -41.98 -34.46
CA ILE A 33 -43.13 -42.07 -33.00
C ILE A 33 -41.81 -42.75 -32.62
N SER A 34 -41.24 -43.63 -33.46
CA SER A 34 -39.96 -44.26 -33.14
C SER A 34 -38.82 -43.26 -33.15
N ASP A 35 -38.77 -42.36 -34.14
CA ASP A 35 -37.61 -41.48 -34.30
C ASP A 35 -37.57 -40.37 -33.25
N ASP A 36 -38.73 -39.83 -32.86
CA ASP A 36 -38.80 -38.80 -31.82
C ASP A 36 -38.54 -39.38 -30.42
N VAL A 37 -39.04 -40.59 -30.13
CA VAL A 37 -38.76 -41.28 -28.86
C VAL A 37 -37.29 -41.72 -28.79
N ILE A 38 -36.72 -42.26 -29.87
CA ILE A 38 -35.30 -42.63 -29.93
C ILE A 38 -34.43 -41.37 -29.75
N THR A 39 -34.81 -40.24 -30.35
CA THR A 39 -34.08 -38.97 -30.20
C THR A 39 -34.16 -38.45 -28.77
N GLN A 40 -35.33 -38.51 -28.12
CA GLN A 40 -35.47 -38.09 -26.72
C GLN A 40 -34.67 -38.99 -25.76
N VAL A 41 -34.69 -40.31 -25.95
CA VAL A 41 -33.90 -41.25 -25.12
C VAL A 41 -32.41 -40.99 -25.29
N LYS A 42 -31.94 -40.78 -26.53
CA LYS A 42 -30.54 -40.49 -26.82
C LYS A 42 -30.08 -39.16 -26.20
N ASN A 43 -30.94 -38.14 -26.24
CA ASN A 43 -30.70 -36.85 -25.59
C ASN A 43 -30.66 -36.98 -24.05
N VAL A 44 -31.50 -37.84 -23.47
CA VAL A 44 -31.47 -38.14 -22.04
C VAL A 44 -30.19 -38.89 -21.67
N GLU A 45 -29.79 -39.93 -22.41
CA GLU A 45 -28.54 -40.65 -22.18
C GLU A 45 -27.31 -39.76 -22.31
N GLU A 46 -27.25 -38.90 -23.33
CA GLU A 46 -26.17 -37.91 -23.46
C GLU A 46 -26.19 -36.91 -22.29
N SER A 47 -27.36 -36.47 -21.84
CA SER A 47 -27.47 -35.54 -20.69
C SER A 47 -27.05 -36.19 -19.37
N VAL A 48 -27.31 -37.49 -19.20
CA VAL A 48 -26.93 -38.28 -18.03
C VAL A 48 -25.43 -38.56 -18.06
N GLN A 49 -24.86 -38.94 -19.21
CA GLN A 49 -23.41 -39.09 -19.35
C GLN A 49 -22.66 -37.77 -19.14
N LYS A 50 -23.18 -36.64 -19.64
CA LYS A 50 -22.58 -35.31 -19.39
C LYS A 50 -22.60 -34.91 -17.91
N ARG A 51 -23.60 -35.37 -17.14
CA ARG A 51 -23.69 -35.16 -15.69
C ARG A 51 -22.83 -36.13 -14.87
N LEU A 52 -22.51 -37.30 -15.42
CA LEU A 52 -21.66 -38.32 -14.79
C LEU A 52 -20.17 -38.14 -15.07
N LEU A 53 -19.79 -37.21 -15.96
CA LEU A 53 -18.41 -36.77 -16.05
C LEU A 53 -18.02 -36.19 -14.67
N PRO A 54 -16.96 -36.71 -14.03
CA PRO A 54 -16.47 -36.13 -12.79
C PRO A 54 -16.17 -34.67 -13.09
N GLN A 55 -16.89 -33.77 -12.43
CA GLN A 55 -16.53 -32.37 -12.50
C GLN A 55 -15.07 -32.27 -12.06
N PRO A 56 -14.22 -31.53 -12.78
CA PRO A 56 -12.86 -31.30 -12.31
C PRO A 56 -13.00 -30.79 -10.89
N ILE A 57 -12.46 -31.54 -9.92
CA ILE A 57 -12.37 -31.10 -8.54
C ILE A 57 -11.44 -29.89 -8.62
N THR A 58 -12.02 -28.71 -8.79
CA THR A 58 -11.32 -27.46 -8.52
C THR A 58 -10.97 -27.57 -7.06
N GLN A 59 -9.70 -27.90 -6.76
CA GLN A 59 -9.19 -27.82 -5.41
C GLN A 59 -9.54 -26.42 -4.93
N TYR A 60 -10.50 -26.33 -4.02
CA TYR A 60 -10.84 -25.09 -3.35
C TYR A 60 -9.60 -24.77 -2.53
N LYS A 61 -8.72 -23.95 -3.08
CA LYS A 61 -7.57 -23.45 -2.35
C LYS A 61 -8.17 -22.55 -1.30
N GLU A 62 -8.13 -23.00 -0.05
CA GLU A 62 -8.54 -22.20 1.10
C GLU A 62 -7.89 -20.82 0.96
N PRO A 63 -8.66 -19.72 1.06
CA PRO A 63 -8.11 -18.38 0.97
C PRO A 63 -6.92 -18.27 1.94
N GLU A 64 -5.78 -17.82 1.43
CA GLU A 64 -4.62 -17.62 2.28
C GLU A 64 -4.95 -16.58 3.34
N GLU A 65 -4.70 -16.93 4.61
CA GLU A 65 -4.95 -16.03 5.72
C GLU A 65 -4.17 -14.72 5.51
N PRO A 66 -4.81 -13.55 5.69
CA PRO A 66 -4.12 -12.28 5.64
C PRO A 66 -2.94 -12.25 6.61
N LYS A 67 -1.83 -11.63 6.21
CA LYS A 67 -0.58 -11.61 6.99
C LYS A 67 -0.30 -10.23 7.55
N HIS A 68 0.46 -10.22 8.64
CA HIS A 68 1.09 -9.02 9.17
C HIS A 68 1.97 -8.36 8.10
N GLY A 69 1.81 -7.05 7.91
CA GLY A 69 2.59 -6.28 6.94
C GLY A 69 4.04 -6.12 7.36
N TYR A 70 4.90 -5.72 6.42
CA TYR A 70 6.32 -5.54 6.69
C TYR A 70 6.90 -4.37 5.93
N GLN A 71 7.74 -3.59 6.60
CA GLN A 71 8.56 -2.54 5.98
C GLN A 71 10.02 -2.68 6.43
N ALA A 72 10.96 -2.70 5.48
CA ALA A 72 12.38 -2.87 5.80
C ALA A 72 13.00 -1.66 6.55
N GLY A 73 12.45 -0.47 6.33
CA GLY A 73 12.88 0.79 6.92
C GLY A 73 12.01 1.95 6.41
N PRO A 74 12.09 3.13 7.05
CA PRO A 74 11.23 4.26 6.70
C PRO A 74 11.53 4.76 5.29
N VAL A 75 10.51 5.32 4.63
CA VAL A 75 10.73 6.11 3.42
C VAL A 75 11.34 7.45 3.85
N VAL A 76 12.54 7.77 3.35
CA VAL A 76 13.27 8.98 3.75
C VAL A 76 13.24 10.00 2.62
N LYS A 77 12.68 11.18 2.89
CA LYS A 77 12.62 12.33 1.97
C LYS A 77 13.40 13.49 2.57
N ILE A 78 14.44 13.93 1.87
CA ILE A 78 15.33 15.01 2.30
C ILE A 78 15.40 16.07 1.22
N ARG A 79 15.30 17.33 1.63
CA ARG A 79 15.56 18.50 0.79
C ARG A 79 16.57 19.40 1.49
N ASN A 80 17.46 19.98 0.70
CA ASN A 80 18.43 20.97 1.17
C ASN A 80 18.09 22.32 0.54
N GLU A 81 17.98 23.34 1.38
CA GLU A 81 17.69 24.71 1.03
C GLU A 81 18.80 25.63 1.57
N SER A 82 18.78 26.90 1.15
CA SER A 82 19.73 27.88 1.65
C SER A 82 19.12 29.26 1.71
N TYR A 83 19.50 30.01 2.74
CA TYR A 83 19.35 31.45 2.77
C TYR A 83 20.68 32.11 2.37
N PHE A 84 20.62 33.25 1.71
CA PHE A 84 21.77 33.83 1.03
C PHE A 84 22.32 35.03 1.79
N VAL A 85 23.62 35.00 2.11
CA VAL A 85 24.33 36.11 2.75
C VAL A 85 25.41 36.69 1.84
N SER A 86 25.72 37.97 2.03
CA SER A 86 26.68 38.72 1.20
C SER A 86 27.58 39.58 2.08
N GLY A 87 28.83 39.72 1.67
CA GLY A 87 29.87 40.40 2.45
C GLY A 87 31.25 39.98 1.96
N ASN A 88 32.28 40.75 2.31
CA ASN A 88 33.67 40.47 1.98
C ASN A 88 34.56 40.29 3.21
N ASP A 89 34.03 40.51 4.41
CA ASP A 89 34.69 40.24 5.68
C ASP A 89 33.72 39.56 6.65
N ARG A 90 34.26 39.10 7.77
CA ARG A 90 33.55 38.29 8.76
C ARG A 90 32.45 39.08 9.47
N GLU A 91 32.72 40.33 9.84
CA GLU A 91 31.78 41.20 10.54
C GLU A 91 30.53 41.42 9.68
N VAL A 92 30.71 41.76 8.40
CA VAL A 92 29.59 41.94 7.46
C VAL A 92 28.81 40.65 7.25
N LEU A 93 29.48 39.49 7.21
CA LEU A 93 28.80 38.20 7.09
C LEU A 93 27.94 37.89 8.32
N CYS A 94 28.47 38.15 9.52
CA CYS A 94 27.74 37.98 10.78
C CYS A 94 26.53 38.91 10.87
N ASP A 95 26.68 40.20 10.55
CA ASP A 95 25.55 41.13 10.50
C ASP A 95 24.42 40.66 9.56
N LYS A 96 24.78 40.01 8.45
CA LYS A 96 23.79 39.44 7.52
C LYS A 96 23.15 38.18 8.04
N ILE A 97 23.91 37.31 8.69
CA ILE A 97 23.38 36.13 9.36
C ILE A 97 22.36 36.57 10.41
N ASP A 98 22.75 37.44 11.35
CA ASP A 98 21.87 38.03 12.38
C ASP A 98 20.57 38.62 11.80
N THR A 99 20.68 39.30 10.65
CA THR A 99 19.53 39.93 10.00
C THR A 99 18.56 38.91 9.42
N GLU A 100 19.07 37.83 8.82
CA GLU A 100 18.23 36.76 8.28
C GLU A 100 17.66 35.88 9.39
N GLU A 101 18.40 35.67 10.48
CA GLU A 101 17.95 34.91 11.66
C GLU A 101 16.76 35.58 12.36
N ARG A 102 16.78 36.90 12.55
CA ARG A 102 15.67 37.65 13.17
C ARG A 102 14.36 37.62 12.36
N ARG A 103 14.35 37.05 11.15
CA ARG A 103 13.14 36.89 10.33
C ARG A 103 12.42 35.57 10.57
N VAL A 104 13.09 34.59 11.17
CA VAL A 104 12.48 33.31 11.54
C VAL A 104 11.93 33.51 12.95
N GLU A 105 10.61 33.75 13.06
CA GLU A 105 9.93 33.98 14.35
C GLU A 105 10.18 32.80 15.31
N GLU A 106 11.08 32.97 16.27
CA GLU A 106 11.13 32.38 17.61
C GLU A 106 12.42 32.86 18.29
N ASP A 107 12.44 32.94 19.62
CA ASP A 107 13.50 33.57 20.44
C ASP A 107 14.86 32.83 20.43
N ARG A 108 15.27 32.20 19.32
CA ARG A 108 16.54 31.48 19.18
C ARG A 108 17.29 31.92 17.92
N VAL A 109 18.58 32.19 18.09
CA VAL A 109 19.55 32.38 17.01
C VAL A 109 19.75 31.02 16.33
N GLN A 110 19.36 30.86 15.06
CA GLN A 110 19.51 29.61 14.31
C GLN A 110 20.35 29.81 13.05
N LEU A 111 21.65 29.54 13.20
CA LEU A 111 22.66 29.64 12.13
C LEU A 111 22.36 28.67 10.98
N GLY A 112 21.72 27.55 11.28
CA GLY A 112 21.06 26.63 10.37
C GLY A 112 19.79 26.11 11.05
N TYR A 113 18.91 25.48 10.27
CA TYR A 113 17.76 24.81 10.84
C TYR A 113 17.26 23.66 9.98
N ILE A 114 16.64 22.68 10.63
CA ILE A 114 15.93 21.58 10.01
C ILE A 114 14.45 21.62 10.38
N ASN A 115 13.59 21.64 9.36
CA ASN A 115 12.17 21.37 9.55
C ASN A 115 11.92 19.90 9.24
N SER A 116 11.35 19.15 10.19
CA SER A 116 11.18 17.71 10.04
C SER A 116 9.83 17.20 10.52
N THR A 117 9.34 16.14 9.87
CA THR A 117 8.13 15.43 10.25
C THR A 117 8.33 13.92 10.09
N MET A 118 7.76 13.15 11.02
CA MET A 118 7.56 11.71 10.91
C MET A 118 6.06 11.46 10.75
N ARG A 119 5.67 10.54 9.88
CA ARG A 119 4.27 10.16 9.65
C ARG A 119 4.16 8.68 9.33
N TYR A 120 2.99 8.12 9.56
CA TYR A 120 2.72 6.72 9.26
C TYR A 120 1.30 6.52 8.71
N GLU A 121 1.14 5.49 7.90
CA GLU A 121 -0.13 5.02 7.34
C GLU A 121 -0.15 3.50 7.43
N TYR A 122 -1.28 2.90 7.75
CA TYR A 122 -1.44 1.43 7.75
C TYR A 122 -2.90 1.03 7.53
N TYR A 123 -3.11 -0.23 7.17
CA TYR A 123 -4.44 -0.84 7.05
C TYR A 123 -4.61 -1.96 8.09
N PRO A 124 -5.64 -1.92 8.94
CA PRO A 124 -5.91 -3.03 9.85
C PRO A 124 -6.34 -4.27 9.08
N THR A 125 -5.86 -5.43 9.52
CA THR A 125 -6.09 -6.71 8.85
C THR A 125 -6.59 -7.74 9.86
N LEU A 126 -7.72 -8.37 9.56
CA LEU A 126 -8.31 -9.43 10.40
C LEU A 126 -7.70 -10.80 10.07
N THR A 127 -7.15 -11.45 11.09
CA THR A 127 -6.60 -12.80 11.10
C THR A 127 -7.47 -13.72 11.96
N SER A 128 -7.14 -15.01 12.01
CA SER A 128 -7.74 -15.98 12.93
C SER A 128 -7.43 -15.71 14.41
N LYS A 129 -6.42 -14.87 14.70
CA LYS A 129 -5.97 -14.52 16.05
C LYS A 129 -6.45 -13.14 16.52
N GLY A 130 -6.98 -12.32 15.60
CA GLY A 130 -7.45 -10.96 15.91
C GLY A 130 -7.12 -9.99 14.76
N TYR A 131 -6.99 -8.72 15.09
CA TYR A 131 -6.56 -7.66 14.19
C TYR A 131 -5.06 -7.43 14.32
N THR A 132 -4.35 -7.35 13.20
CA THR A 132 -2.95 -6.95 13.13
C THR A 132 -2.77 -5.84 12.10
N ILE A 133 -1.58 -5.26 12.01
CA ILE A 133 -1.28 -4.33 10.92
C ILE A 133 -1.10 -5.12 9.62
N GLY A 134 -1.82 -4.72 8.58
CA GLY A 134 -1.52 -5.11 7.20
C GLY A 134 -0.40 -4.25 6.63
N ASP A 135 -0.44 -3.98 5.33
CA ASP A 135 0.50 -3.07 4.69
C ASP A 135 0.55 -1.73 5.42
N PHE A 136 1.76 -1.27 5.71
CA PHE A 136 2.01 -0.01 6.39
C PHE A 136 3.20 0.72 5.76
N THR A 137 3.28 2.02 6.01
CA THR A 137 4.38 2.86 5.56
C THR A 137 4.65 3.95 6.60
N VAL A 138 5.87 3.95 7.13
CA VAL A 138 6.46 5.07 7.87
C VAL A 138 7.26 5.93 6.90
N THR A 139 7.04 7.24 6.92
CA THR A 139 7.75 8.23 6.11
C THR A 139 8.35 9.33 7.00
N THR A 140 9.56 9.74 6.67
CA THR A 140 10.20 10.94 7.21
C THR A 140 10.37 11.98 6.10
N ASP A 141 10.02 13.22 6.40
CA ASP A 141 10.23 14.37 5.51
C ASP A 141 11.07 15.40 6.27
N SER A 142 12.14 15.89 5.65
CA SER A 142 13.03 16.89 6.23
C SER A 142 13.47 17.94 5.20
N VAL A 143 13.59 19.19 5.67
CA VAL A 143 14.15 20.32 4.93
C VAL A 143 15.25 20.94 5.77
N ILE A 144 16.50 20.78 5.33
CA ILE A 144 17.68 21.37 5.96
C ILE A 144 17.99 22.70 5.28
N THR A 145 18.03 23.80 6.03
CA THR A 145 18.34 25.13 5.52
C THR A 145 19.62 25.65 6.16
N VAL A 146 20.60 26.02 5.32
CA VAL A 146 21.90 26.50 5.79
C VAL A 146 22.34 27.77 5.06
N PRO A 147 23.24 28.58 5.63
CA PRO A 147 23.72 29.81 5.01
C PRO A 147 24.54 29.52 3.76
N GLN A 148 24.32 30.35 2.73
CA GLN A 148 25.09 30.33 1.50
C GLN A 148 25.67 31.70 1.21
N TRP A 149 27.00 31.79 1.18
CA TRP A 149 27.71 32.98 0.75
C TRP A 149 27.57 33.18 -0.76
N THR A 150 27.02 34.32 -1.15
CA THR A 150 26.71 34.68 -2.55
C THR A 150 27.94 35.03 -3.38
N SER A 151 28.96 35.65 -2.77
CA SER A 151 30.21 36.00 -3.44
C SER A 151 31.32 36.27 -2.44
N SER A 152 32.43 35.53 -2.56
CA SER A 152 33.65 35.76 -1.79
C SER A 152 34.64 36.73 -2.48
N GLY A 153 34.18 37.47 -3.48
CA GLY A 153 35.01 38.42 -4.23
C GLY A 153 35.50 39.54 -3.33
N GLY A 154 36.82 39.75 -3.28
CA GLY A 154 37.43 40.78 -2.43
C GLY A 154 37.59 40.38 -0.95
N ALA A 155 37.18 39.17 -0.56
CA ALA A 155 37.42 38.66 0.78
C ALA A 155 38.85 38.11 0.95
N SER A 156 39.38 38.22 2.17
CA SER A 156 40.65 37.60 2.55
C SER A 156 40.58 36.07 2.50
N GLU A 157 41.72 35.40 2.34
CA GLU A 157 41.75 33.92 2.42
C GLU A 157 41.39 33.41 3.82
N ASP A 158 41.72 34.16 4.86
CA ASP A 158 41.37 33.80 6.23
C ASP A 158 39.85 33.81 6.42
N THR A 159 39.16 34.87 5.94
CA THR A 159 37.68 34.94 5.94
C THR A 159 37.07 33.77 5.15
N LYS A 160 37.64 33.41 4.01
CA LYS A 160 37.15 32.26 3.22
C LYS A 160 37.34 30.93 3.91
N ASN A 161 38.44 30.77 4.65
CA ASN A 161 38.71 29.57 5.43
C ASN A 161 37.79 29.47 6.65
N ASP A 162 37.57 30.58 7.36
CA ASP A 162 36.62 30.69 8.47
C ASP A 162 35.21 30.33 8.01
N TRP A 163 34.74 30.94 6.92
CA TRP A 163 33.42 30.67 6.35
C TRP A 163 33.22 29.18 6.03
N ARG A 164 34.24 28.53 5.46
CA ARG A 164 34.17 27.11 5.12
C ARG A 164 34.01 26.24 6.35
N ARG A 165 34.84 26.48 7.38
CA ARG A 165 34.75 25.78 8.67
C ARG A 165 33.39 25.96 9.32
N PHE A 166 32.91 27.20 9.35
CA PHE A 166 31.58 27.54 9.85
C PHE A 166 30.49 26.76 9.11
N LYS A 167 30.46 26.85 7.78
CA LYS A 167 29.44 26.20 6.96
C LYS A 167 29.47 24.68 7.10
N ASP A 168 30.66 24.07 7.10
CA ASP A 168 30.82 22.63 7.26
C ASP A 168 30.30 22.17 8.63
N ALA A 169 30.54 22.96 9.69
CA ALA A 169 30.06 22.68 11.03
C ALA A 169 28.53 22.80 11.15
N VAL A 170 27.93 23.88 10.63
CA VAL A 170 26.46 24.02 10.58
C VAL A 170 25.83 22.86 9.81
N VAL A 171 26.35 22.55 8.62
CA VAL A 171 25.83 21.42 7.82
C VAL A 171 25.98 20.09 8.57
N ALA A 172 27.08 19.88 9.29
CA ALA A 172 27.26 18.66 10.08
C ALA A 172 26.24 18.54 11.21
N HIS A 173 25.97 19.64 11.92
CA HIS A 173 24.98 19.72 12.99
C HIS A 173 23.56 19.44 12.48
N GLU A 174 23.10 20.12 11.43
CA GLU A 174 21.76 19.87 10.86
C GLU A 174 21.59 18.45 10.31
N ASN A 175 22.66 17.86 9.77
CA ASN A 175 22.62 16.47 9.32
C ASN A 175 22.51 15.48 10.49
N GLU A 176 22.98 15.82 11.69
CA GLU A 176 22.83 14.94 12.84
C GLU A 176 21.38 14.87 13.31
N HIS A 177 20.66 16.00 13.34
CA HIS A 177 19.22 15.99 13.55
C HIS A 177 18.47 15.10 12.53
N GLN A 178 18.89 15.15 11.26
CA GLN A 178 18.34 14.28 10.22
C GLN A 178 18.62 12.80 10.50
N ARG A 179 19.81 12.46 11.01
CA ARG A 179 20.13 11.08 11.41
C ARG A 179 19.30 10.63 12.60
N ILE A 180 19.12 11.49 13.61
CA ILE A 180 18.25 11.23 14.78
C ILE A 180 16.81 10.94 14.32
N LEU A 181 16.28 11.73 13.39
CA LEU A 181 14.96 11.49 12.78
C LEU A 181 14.86 10.12 12.13
N VAL A 182 15.81 9.75 11.26
CA VAL A 182 15.80 8.47 10.55
C VAL A 182 16.00 7.29 11.50
N LYS A 183 16.84 7.45 12.52
CA LYS A 183 17.04 6.45 13.57
C LYS A 183 15.73 6.16 14.29
N ASN A 184 15.05 7.18 14.81
CA ASN A 184 13.79 7.00 15.54
C ASN A 184 12.67 6.44 14.65
N ALA A 185 12.58 6.88 13.39
CA ALA A 185 11.63 6.30 12.43
C ALA A 185 11.93 4.83 12.12
N THR A 186 13.21 4.44 12.06
CA THR A 186 13.63 3.04 11.87
C THR A 186 13.27 2.18 13.07
N GLU A 187 13.46 2.69 14.28
CA GLU A 187 13.02 2.01 15.50
C GLU A 187 11.50 1.83 15.52
N PHE A 188 10.74 2.85 15.13
CA PHE A 188 9.28 2.74 15.04
C PHE A 188 8.83 1.71 13.98
N VAL A 189 9.48 1.66 12.82
CA VAL A 189 9.25 0.60 11.81
C VAL A 189 9.50 -0.79 12.41
N ASN A 190 10.58 -0.96 13.16
CA ASN A 190 10.89 -2.23 13.81
C ASN A 190 9.84 -2.60 14.86
N THR A 191 9.33 -1.63 15.61
CA THR A 191 8.23 -1.84 16.56
C THR A 191 6.97 -2.31 15.85
N LEU A 192 6.58 -1.66 14.74
CA LEU A 192 5.42 -2.07 13.94
C LEU A 192 5.60 -3.46 13.34
N ASN A 193 6.76 -3.78 12.75
CA ASN A 193 7.09 -5.10 12.19
C ASN A 193 6.98 -6.26 13.19
N ASN A 194 7.04 -5.98 14.50
CA ASN A 194 6.96 -6.97 15.56
C ASN A 194 5.64 -6.88 16.34
N LEU A 195 4.68 -6.07 15.87
CA LEU A 195 3.41 -5.89 16.53
C LEU A 195 2.54 -7.15 16.38
N GLY A 196 1.93 -7.58 17.48
CA GLY A 196 1.12 -8.79 17.51
C GLY A 196 -0.29 -8.64 16.94
N ASP A 197 -1.13 -9.61 17.28
CA ASP A 197 -2.57 -9.56 17.04
C ASP A 197 -3.31 -8.97 18.26
N TYR A 198 -4.39 -8.21 18.00
CA TYR A 198 -5.24 -7.56 18.99
C TYR A 198 -6.69 -8.04 18.87
N PRO A 199 -7.48 -8.13 19.96
CA PRO A 199 -8.84 -8.68 19.88
C PRO A 199 -9.82 -7.87 19.00
N THR A 200 -9.58 -6.57 18.84
CA THR A 200 -10.44 -5.65 18.08
C THR A 200 -9.59 -4.65 17.30
N GLU A 201 -10.14 -4.12 16.21
CA GLU A 201 -9.53 -3.04 15.43
C GLU A 201 -9.26 -1.81 16.31
N THR A 202 -10.19 -1.47 17.20
CA THR A 202 -10.01 -0.35 18.15
C THR A 202 -8.81 -0.57 19.07
N ALA A 203 -8.59 -1.79 19.56
CA ALA A 203 -7.43 -2.07 20.42
C ALA A 203 -6.11 -1.96 19.64
N LEU A 204 -6.08 -2.43 18.39
CA LEU A 204 -4.94 -2.24 17.49
C LEU A 204 -4.67 -0.75 17.26
N ASN A 205 -5.70 0.04 16.94
CA ASN A 205 -5.55 1.45 16.64
C ASN A 205 -5.01 2.24 17.84
N SER A 206 -5.57 2.01 19.02
CA SER A 206 -5.08 2.66 20.25
C SER A 206 -3.62 2.31 20.55
N GLU A 207 -3.21 1.06 20.30
CA GLU A 207 -1.83 0.66 20.50
C GLU A 207 -0.90 1.39 19.51
N VAL A 208 -1.22 1.37 18.22
CA VAL A 208 -0.39 2.02 17.19
C VAL A 208 -0.26 3.52 17.47
N GLU A 209 -1.33 4.18 17.90
CA GLU A 209 -1.30 5.58 18.33
C GLU A 209 -0.39 5.81 19.54
N SER A 210 -0.45 4.93 20.55
CA SER A 210 0.43 5.00 21.72
C SER A 210 1.90 4.82 21.33
N LEU A 211 2.20 3.79 20.53
CA LEU A 211 3.56 3.51 20.06
C LEU A 211 4.12 4.66 19.22
N TYR A 212 3.28 5.31 18.41
CA TYR A 212 3.68 6.49 17.66
C TYR A 212 3.96 7.69 18.58
N ALA A 213 3.10 7.94 19.57
CA ALA A 213 3.31 9.02 20.54
C ALA A 213 4.62 8.82 21.33
N ASP A 214 4.91 7.60 21.75
CA ASP A 214 6.17 7.25 22.44
C ASP A 214 7.38 7.46 21.53
N ALA A 215 7.32 7.00 20.28
CA ALA A 215 8.38 7.21 19.29
C ALA A 215 8.60 8.71 18.99
N PHE A 216 7.54 9.50 18.92
CA PHE A 216 7.62 10.94 18.69
C PHE A 216 8.19 11.69 19.90
N ASN A 217 7.79 11.32 21.12
CA ASN A 217 8.35 11.89 22.34
C ASN A 217 9.84 11.59 22.46
N LYS A 218 10.24 10.35 22.19
CA LYS A 218 11.66 9.96 22.17
C LYS A 218 12.45 10.74 21.12
N LEU A 219 11.91 10.87 19.90
CA LEU A 219 12.52 11.69 18.86
C LEU A 219 12.75 13.12 19.36
N ARG A 220 11.72 13.76 19.93
CA ARG A 220 11.83 15.12 20.46
C ARG A 220 12.90 15.23 21.54
N GLU A 221 12.94 14.31 22.50
CA GLU A 221 13.95 14.27 23.55
C GLU A 221 15.37 14.10 23.00
N GLU A 222 15.58 13.23 22.01
CA GLU A 222 16.90 13.06 21.38
C GLU A 222 17.32 14.29 20.56
N GLN A 223 16.40 14.99 19.89
CA GLN A 223 16.69 16.26 19.22
C GLN A 223 17.08 17.35 20.22
N GLU A 224 16.27 17.52 21.28
CA GLU A 224 16.54 18.52 22.33
C GLU A 224 17.85 18.23 23.07
N SER A 225 18.13 16.96 23.37
CA SER A 225 19.37 16.55 24.04
C SER A 225 20.61 16.78 23.17
N PHE A 226 20.49 16.65 21.84
CA PHE A 226 21.58 16.99 20.92
C PHE A 226 21.87 18.50 20.93
N ASP A 227 20.82 19.32 21.11
CA ASP A 227 20.93 20.79 21.19
C ASP A 227 21.30 21.33 22.58
N GLU A 228 21.43 20.51 23.61
CA GLU A 228 21.70 20.99 24.98
C GLU A 228 22.99 21.82 25.09
N ASP A 229 23.99 21.50 24.26
CA ASP A 229 25.28 22.20 24.18
C ASP A 229 25.41 23.08 22.92
N TYR A 230 24.28 23.45 22.28
CA TYR A 230 24.26 24.24 21.03
C TYR A 230 25.10 25.52 21.12
N ASP A 231 25.05 26.21 22.25
CA ASP A 231 25.82 27.46 22.51
C ASP A 231 27.34 27.26 22.52
N ASN A 232 27.81 26.02 22.73
CA ASN A 232 29.24 25.67 22.74
C ASN A 232 29.72 25.08 21.39
N GLU A 233 28.85 25.02 20.39
CA GLU A 233 29.18 24.44 19.10
C GLU A 233 30.19 25.33 18.34
N PRO A 234 31.16 24.74 17.60
CA PRO A 234 32.20 25.50 16.92
C PRO A 234 31.69 26.56 15.93
N PHE A 235 30.47 26.39 15.43
CA PHE A 235 29.85 27.33 14.51
C PHE A 235 29.24 28.56 15.20
N GLN A 236 28.88 28.50 16.49
CA GLN A 236 28.42 29.68 17.26
C GLN A 236 29.49 30.75 17.33
N HIS A 237 30.74 30.31 17.50
CA HIS A 237 31.88 31.20 17.59
C HIS A 237 32.25 31.87 16.25
N PHE A 238 31.53 31.60 15.15
CA PHE A 238 31.72 32.34 13.90
C PHE A 238 31.49 33.84 14.10
N CYS A 239 30.60 34.26 15.00
CA CYS A 239 30.32 35.68 15.23
C CYS A 239 30.82 36.24 16.56
N GLU A 240 31.48 35.45 17.41
CA GLU A 240 31.81 35.84 18.79
C GLU A 240 33.24 36.37 19.03
N ASN A 241 34.15 36.29 18.07
CA ASN A 241 35.56 36.65 18.28
C ASN A 241 35.94 38.02 17.70
N HIS A 242 35.90 39.05 18.55
CA HIS A 242 36.69 40.29 18.43
C HIS A 242 37.29 40.71 19.78
#